data_AF-Q4RGH4-F1
#
_entry.id   AF-Q4RGH4-F1
#
_cell.length_a   1.000
_cell.length_b   1.000
_cell.length_c   1.000
_cell.angle_alpha   90.00
_cell.angle_beta   90.00
_cell.angle_gamma   90.00
#
_symmetry.space_group_name_H-M   'P 1'
#
loop_
_entity.id
_entity.type
_entity.pdbx_description
1 polymer ?
#
loop_
_entity_poly.entity_id
_entity_poly.type
_entity_poly.pdbx_seq_one_letter_code
_entity_poly.pdbx_strand_id
1 'polypeptide(L)'
;MDLSELVTTQAGEQGEPQQRRIISGLSLNANKILHKAENAWKPLSGKLASGCGVTEEERKTQEVLRELQAILNKLTPGNFGSLMKSLAQLEINTEARLKAVIGLIFDKAVSEHSFCPAYAKMCHHLLGLNVATEDGHRVTFQKVLLRHCQSQFEKNHNEEEMINIQEELDATENVSVTVTLKEKDALSRDFHHHRSLGVMKLIGELFKLKMLSANIMHHCVVKLLKDEHEESLECLCKLMSTIGKDLDTPSAKPDMDHYFAYINKIIQEKTTSTRTRFMLLDMIDLRKNNWVPRRDEEGPKVIRQLHLKAKL
;
A
#
# COMPACT_ATOMS: atom_id res chain seq x y z
N MET A 1 1.63 -58.78 26.66
CA MET A 1 0.59 -59.19 27.62
C MET A 1 -0.13 -57.91 28.00
N ASP A 2 -1.03 -57.40 27.19
CA ASP A 2 -2.20 -58.07 26.57
C ASP A 2 -3.27 -58.40 27.61
N LEU A 3 -4.47 -57.88 27.32
CA LEU A 3 -5.80 -58.39 27.64
C LEU A 3 -6.03 -59.05 29.01
N SER A 4 -6.96 -58.50 29.78
CA SER A 4 -8.25 -59.17 30.05
C SER A 4 -8.92 -58.61 31.30
N GLU A 5 -10.06 -57.97 31.10
CA GLU A 5 -11.29 -58.11 31.92
C GLU A 5 -12.31 -57.19 31.20
N LEU A 6 -13.22 -57.61 30.30
CA LEU A 6 -14.02 -58.85 30.15
C LEU A 6 -14.60 -59.34 31.47
N VAL A 7 -15.91 -59.47 31.67
CA VAL A 7 -17.16 -59.14 30.97
C VAL A 7 -18.19 -59.74 31.91
N THR A 8 -19.32 -59.07 32.15
CA THR A 8 -20.55 -59.82 32.38
C THR A 8 -21.70 -59.17 31.62
N THR A 9 -22.20 -60.01 30.71
CA THR A 9 -23.31 -59.93 29.76
C THR A 9 -24.70 -59.67 30.35
N GLN A 10 -25.56 -59.03 29.54
CA GLN A 10 -26.91 -59.46 29.08
C GLN A 10 -27.62 -58.24 28.44
N ALA A 11 -28.50 -58.26 27.43
CA ALA A 11 -28.82 -59.08 26.26
C ALA A 11 -29.96 -58.31 25.51
N GLY A 12 -30.02 -58.38 24.17
CA GLY A 12 -31.16 -57.90 23.32
C GLY A 12 -31.16 -56.40 22.99
N GLU A 13 -31.49 -55.89 21.80
CA GLU A 13 -32.20 -56.41 20.62
C GLU A 13 -31.78 -55.63 19.35
N GLN A 14 -32.14 -56.18 18.20
CA GLN A 14 -31.74 -55.84 16.84
C GLN A 14 -32.19 -54.43 16.37
N GLY A 15 -31.29 -53.67 15.74
CA GLY A 15 -31.59 -52.38 15.11
C GLY A 15 -31.94 -52.51 13.62
N GLU A 16 -33.15 -52.12 13.25
CA GLU A 16 -33.61 -51.94 11.87
C GLU A 16 -32.94 -50.73 11.17
N PRO A 17 -32.80 -50.76 9.83
CA PRO A 17 -32.07 -49.72 9.09
C PRO A 17 -32.90 -48.43 8.97
N GLN A 18 -32.43 -47.37 9.62
CA GLN A 18 -33.04 -46.04 9.51
C GLN A 18 -32.92 -45.47 8.09
N GLN A 19 -34.09 -45.31 7.49
CA GLN A 19 -34.38 -44.70 6.21
C GLN A 19 -33.78 -43.29 6.12
N ARG A 20 -33.01 -43.02 5.05
CA ARG A 20 -32.43 -41.70 4.75
C ARG A 20 -33.53 -40.64 4.76
N ARG A 21 -33.52 -39.75 5.75
CA ARG A 21 -34.36 -38.55 5.76
C ARG A 21 -33.85 -37.61 4.66
N ILE A 22 -34.53 -37.64 3.52
CA ILE A 22 -34.45 -36.56 2.52
C ILE A 22 -34.96 -35.31 3.24
N ILE A 23 -34.09 -34.32 3.41
CA ILE A 23 -34.52 -32.99 3.87
C ILE A 23 -35.31 -32.40 2.70
N SER A 24 -36.63 -32.55 2.78
CA SER A 24 -37.60 -31.91 1.90
C SER A 24 -37.29 -30.41 1.83
N GLY A 25 -37.10 -29.90 0.62
CA GLY A 25 -36.81 -28.51 0.37
C GLY A 25 -37.80 -27.59 1.09
N LEU A 26 -37.28 -26.78 2.01
CA LEU A 26 -38.02 -25.66 2.56
C LEU A 26 -38.33 -24.71 1.39
N SER A 27 -39.60 -24.72 1.00
CA SER A 27 -40.21 -23.79 0.06
C SER A 27 -39.84 -22.36 0.42
N LEU A 28 -39.04 -21.71 -0.42
CA LEU A 28 -38.66 -20.29 -0.34
C LEU A 28 -39.81 -19.36 -0.79
N ASN A 29 -41.04 -19.62 -0.33
CA ASN A 29 -42.21 -18.79 -0.64
C ASN A 29 -42.64 -17.88 0.52
N ALA A 30 -41.72 -17.56 1.42
CA ALA A 30 -41.87 -16.34 2.22
C ALA A 30 -41.30 -15.20 1.38
N ASN A 31 -42.18 -14.29 0.91
CA ASN A 31 -41.78 -12.99 0.36
C ASN A 31 -41.03 -12.20 1.43
N LYS A 32 -39.75 -12.51 1.62
CA LYS A 32 -38.85 -11.75 2.48
C LYS A 32 -38.54 -10.47 1.72
N ILE A 33 -39.32 -9.42 2.01
CA ILE A 33 -39.07 -8.08 1.48
C ILE A 33 -37.69 -7.66 2.00
N LEU A 34 -36.68 -7.71 1.13
CA LEU A 34 -35.35 -7.22 1.45
C LEU A 34 -35.45 -5.69 1.53
N HIS A 35 -35.08 -5.13 2.68
CA HIS A 35 -34.97 -3.67 2.83
C HIS A 35 -33.96 -3.17 1.80
N LYS A 36 -34.43 -2.36 0.85
CA LYS A 36 -33.58 -1.69 -0.13
C LYS A 36 -32.89 -0.53 0.60
N ALA A 37 -31.57 -0.61 0.76
CA ALA A 37 -30.80 0.54 1.19
C ALA A 37 -30.90 1.63 0.12
N GLU A 38 -31.13 2.90 0.51
CA GLU A 38 -31.15 4.03 -0.43
C GLU A 38 -29.86 4.11 -1.26
N ASN A 39 -28.74 3.69 -0.67
CA ASN A 39 -27.42 3.62 -1.29
C ASN A 39 -26.96 2.19 -1.63
N ALA A 40 -27.89 1.31 -2.03
CA ALA A 40 -27.51 -0.04 -2.47
C ALA A 40 -26.54 0.03 -3.66
N TRP A 41 -25.46 -0.76 -3.60
CA TRP A 41 -24.53 -0.91 -4.72
C TRP A 41 -25.29 -1.42 -5.96
N LYS A 42 -25.29 -0.64 -7.03
CA LYS A 42 -25.94 -1.00 -8.30
C LYS A 42 -24.87 -1.42 -9.30
N PRO A 43 -24.96 -2.62 -9.90
CA PRO A 43 -24.05 -3.05 -10.94
C PRO A 43 -24.13 -2.10 -12.13
N LEU A 44 -22.97 -1.80 -12.71
CA LEU A 44 -22.83 -0.70 -13.65
C LEU A 44 -23.48 -0.96 -15.03
N SER A 45 -23.86 -2.21 -15.31
CA SER A 45 -24.72 -2.53 -16.46
C SER A 45 -26.05 -1.76 -16.44
N GLY A 46 -26.51 -1.33 -15.27
CA GLY A 46 -27.70 -0.47 -15.12
C GLY A 46 -27.41 1.04 -15.00
N LYS A 47 -26.14 1.47 -14.87
CA LYS A 47 -25.77 2.89 -14.64
C LYS A 47 -25.52 3.66 -15.93
N LEU A 48 -25.25 2.97 -17.05
CA LEU A 48 -25.16 3.56 -18.39
C LEU A 48 -26.52 4.08 -18.90
N ALA A 49 -27.64 3.71 -18.25
CA ALA A 49 -28.99 4.12 -18.62
C ALA A 49 -29.50 5.38 -17.89
N SER A 50 -28.78 5.92 -16.89
CA SER A 50 -29.21 7.13 -16.18
C SER A 50 -28.30 8.28 -16.51
N GLY A 51 -28.82 9.19 -17.35
CA GLY A 51 -28.13 10.35 -17.88
C GLY A 51 -27.41 11.19 -16.82
N CYS A 52 -26.12 11.35 -17.02
CA CYS A 52 -25.33 12.47 -16.56
C CYS A 52 -24.50 12.89 -17.77
N GLY A 53 -24.37 14.20 -18.03
CA GLY A 53 -23.67 14.77 -19.19
C GLY A 53 -22.16 14.53 -19.18
N VAL A 54 -21.76 13.26 -19.11
CA VAL A 54 -20.38 12.79 -19.15
C VAL A 54 -19.96 12.77 -20.62
N THR A 55 -18.89 13.49 -20.94
CA THR A 55 -18.35 13.52 -22.30
C THR A 55 -17.89 12.12 -22.71
N GLU A 56 -17.91 11.83 -24.01
CA GLU A 56 -17.48 10.51 -24.53
C GLU A 56 -16.02 10.18 -24.13
N GLU A 57 -15.16 11.18 -24.02
CA GLU A 57 -13.78 11.01 -23.55
C GLU A 57 -13.67 10.67 -22.06
N GLU A 58 -14.56 11.21 -21.23
CA GLU A 58 -14.63 10.88 -19.81
C GLU A 58 -15.16 9.44 -19.62
N ARG A 59 -16.10 9.01 -20.47
CA ARG A 59 -16.61 7.62 -20.49
C ARG A 59 -15.50 6.62 -20.80
N LYS A 60 -14.72 6.86 -21.86
CA LYS A 60 -13.57 6.02 -22.23
C LYS A 60 -12.49 6.02 -21.15
N THR A 61 -12.24 7.17 -20.53
CA THR A 61 -11.30 7.28 -19.40
C THR A 61 -11.74 6.39 -18.23
N GLN A 62 -13.04 6.40 -17.89
CA GLN A 62 -13.58 5.51 -16.86
C GLN A 62 -13.49 4.02 -17.22
N GLU A 63 -13.64 3.65 -18.49
CA GLU A 63 -13.46 2.27 -18.95
C GLU A 63 -12.02 1.80 -18.76
N VAL A 64 -11.04 2.60 -19.20
CA VAL A 64 -9.61 2.33 -18.98
C VAL A 64 -9.30 2.20 -17.49
N LEU A 65 -9.83 3.08 -16.64
CA LEU A 65 -9.62 3.02 -15.19
C LEU A 65 -10.25 1.77 -14.56
N ARG A 66 -11.41 1.30 -15.05
CA ARG A 66 -12.03 0.05 -14.56
C ARG A 66 -11.22 -1.17 -14.95
N GLU A 67 -10.73 -1.22 -16.19
CA GLU A 67 -9.87 -2.31 -16.64
C GLU A 67 -8.56 -2.33 -15.85
N LEU A 68 -7.94 -1.16 -15.64
CA LEU A 68 -6.78 -1.02 -14.77
C LEU A 68 -7.09 -1.48 -13.35
N GLN A 69 -8.24 -1.10 -12.78
CA GLN A 69 -8.63 -1.53 -11.44
C GLN A 69 -8.81 -3.05 -11.36
N ALA A 70 -9.39 -3.67 -12.39
CA ALA A 70 -9.51 -5.13 -12.49
C ALA A 70 -8.13 -5.81 -12.57
N ILE A 71 -7.17 -5.22 -13.28
CA ILE A 71 -5.78 -5.67 -13.34
C ILE A 71 -5.12 -5.56 -11.95
N LEU A 72 -5.23 -4.39 -11.31
CA LEU A 72 -4.65 -4.12 -9.99
C LEU A 72 -5.21 -5.05 -8.91
N ASN A 73 -6.51 -5.35 -8.92
CA ASN A 73 -7.15 -6.25 -7.98
C ASN A 73 -6.75 -7.72 -8.16
N LYS A 74 -6.28 -8.09 -9.36
CA LYS A 74 -5.79 -9.44 -9.66
C LYS A 74 -4.27 -9.54 -9.54
N LEU A 75 -3.59 -8.46 -9.16
CA LEU A 75 -2.13 -8.39 -9.22
C LEU A 75 -1.48 -9.38 -8.24
N THR A 76 -0.84 -10.41 -8.79
CA THR A 76 -0.05 -11.37 -8.02
C THR A 76 1.28 -11.65 -8.73
N PRO A 77 2.32 -12.13 -8.02
CA PRO A 77 3.59 -12.46 -8.66
C PRO A 77 3.46 -13.49 -9.79
N GLY A 78 2.51 -14.42 -9.70
CA GLY A 78 2.33 -15.51 -10.68
C GLY A 78 1.68 -15.07 -12.00
N ASN A 79 0.83 -14.04 -11.99
CA ASN A 79 0.13 -13.54 -13.18
C ASN A 79 0.64 -12.19 -13.67
N PHE A 80 1.72 -11.67 -13.08
CA PHE A 80 2.30 -10.37 -13.40
C PHE A 80 2.54 -10.19 -14.90
N GLY A 81 3.20 -11.14 -15.55
CA GLY A 81 3.52 -11.06 -16.98
C GLY A 81 2.30 -10.98 -17.89
N SER A 82 1.24 -11.74 -17.60
CA SER A 82 -0.02 -11.65 -18.36
C SER A 82 -0.74 -10.34 -18.13
N LEU A 83 -0.76 -9.86 -16.88
CA LEU A 83 -1.40 -8.60 -16.53
C LEU A 83 -0.70 -7.39 -17.15
N MET A 84 0.64 -7.41 -17.25
CA MET A 84 1.39 -6.34 -17.93
C MET A 84 1.09 -6.29 -19.42
N LYS A 85 0.84 -7.44 -20.07
CA LYS A 85 0.40 -7.47 -21.48
C LYS A 85 -0.98 -6.83 -21.65
N SER A 86 -1.93 -7.15 -20.78
CA SER A 86 -3.26 -6.51 -20.77
C SER A 86 -3.15 -5.01 -20.50
N LEU A 87 -2.27 -4.61 -19.58
CA LEU A 87 -2.01 -3.20 -19.28
C LEU A 87 -1.46 -2.44 -20.50
N ALA A 88 -0.57 -3.06 -21.26
CA ALA A 88 0.01 -2.47 -22.48
C ALA A 88 -1.01 -2.33 -23.63
N GLN A 89 -2.14 -3.05 -23.57
CA GLN A 89 -3.22 -2.95 -24.55
C GLN A 89 -4.21 -1.82 -24.23
N LEU A 90 -4.12 -1.20 -23.05
CA LEU A 90 -5.01 -0.10 -22.67
C LEU A 90 -4.69 1.15 -23.51
N GLU A 91 -5.73 1.84 -23.98
CA GLU A 91 -5.63 3.07 -24.76
C GLU A 91 -5.34 4.30 -23.87
N ILE A 92 -4.13 4.36 -23.32
CA ILE A 92 -3.64 5.50 -22.53
C ILE A 92 -3.07 6.56 -23.49
N ASN A 93 -3.98 7.30 -24.13
CA ASN A 93 -3.65 8.22 -25.23
C ASN A 93 -3.84 9.72 -24.90
N THR A 94 -4.24 10.08 -23.69
CA THR A 94 -4.34 11.48 -23.24
C THR A 94 -3.56 11.72 -21.94
N GLU A 95 -3.07 12.95 -21.73
CA GLU A 95 -2.35 13.30 -20.50
C GLU A 95 -3.24 13.10 -19.26
N ALA A 96 -4.53 13.41 -19.37
CA ALA A 96 -5.52 13.20 -18.32
C ALA A 96 -5.63 11.71 -17.93
N ARG A 97 -5.72 10.80 -18.91
CA ARG A 97 -5.72 9.35 -18.66
C ARG A 97 -4.42 8.90 -18.02
N LEU A 98 -3.28 9.39 -18.49
CA LEU A 98 -1.97 9.05 -17.92
C LEU A 98 -1.87 9.46 -16.44
N LYS A 99 -2.32 10.68 -16.11
CA LYS A 99 -2.41 11.18 -14.73
C LYS A 99 -3.35 10.32 -13.89
N ALA A 100 -4.52 9.97 -14.41
CA ALA A 100 -5.50 9.15 -13.70
C ALA A 100 -5.00 7.71 -13.45
N VAL A 101 -4.31 7.11 -14.42
CA VAL A 101 -3.65 5.81 -14.28
C VAL A 101 -2.61 5.85 -13.17
N ILE A 102 -1.71 6.85 -13.18
CA ILE A 102 -0.70 7.01 -12.12
C ILE A 102 -1.38 7.20 -10.75
N GLY A 103 -2.39 8.06 -10.68
CA GLY A 103 -3.15 8.29 -9.45
C GLY A 103 -3.74 7.01 -8.86
N LEU A 104 -4.40 6.19 -9.70
CA LEU A 104 -4.99 4.93 -9.26
C LEU A 104 -3.94 3.93 -8.76
N ILE A 105 -2.77 3.88 -9.39
CA ILE A 105 -1.66 3.02 -8.94
C ILE A 105 -1.16 3.47 -7.58
N PHE A 106 -1.00 4.78 -7.37
CA PHE A 106 -0.57 5.35 -6.09
C PHE A 106 -1.60 5.08 -4.99
N ASP A 107 -2.88 5.33 -5.25
CA ASP A 107 -3.95 5.08 -4.27
C ASP A 107 -4.02 3.59 -3.85
N LYS A 108 -3.79 2.68 -4.81
CA LYS A 108 -3.73 1.25 -4.53
C LYS A 108 -2.48 0.88 -3.73
N ALA A 109 -1.32 1.40 -4.11
CA ALA A 109 -0.06 1.17 -3.40
C ALA A 109 -0.08 1.68 -1.95
N VAL A 110 -0.75 2.81 -1.73
CA VAL A 110 -0.99 3.39 -0.41
C VAL A 110 -1.92 2.51 0.43
N SER A 111 -2.91 1.88 -0.20
CA SER A 111 -3.83 0.98 0.51
C SER A 111 -3.18 -0.39 0.79
N GLU A 112 -2.26 -0.83 -0.08
CA GLU A 112 -1.71 -2.18 -0.11
C GLU A 112 -0.16 -2.15 -0.10
N HIS A 113 0.42 -1.66 1.01
CA HIS A 113 1.87 -1.44 1.18
C HIS A 113 2.75 -2.64 0.80
N SER A 114 2.30 -3.87 1.07
CA SER A 114 3.06 -5.09 0.79
C SER A 114 3.27 -5.35 -0.72
N PHE A 115 2.44 -4.74 -1.57
CA PHE A 115 2.50 -4.90 -3.03
C PHE A 115 3.25 -3.76 -3.73
N CYS A 116 3.80 -2.77 -2.99
CA CYS A 116 4.61 -1.68 -3.53
C CYS A 116 5.68 -2.13 -4.55
N PRO A 117 6.46 -3.21 -4.31
CA PRO A 117 7.44 -3.67 -5.30
C PRO A 117 6.82 -4.11 -6.63
N ALA A 118 5.60 -4.66 -6.61
CA ALA A 118 4.89 -5.05 -7.82
C ALA A 118 4.36 -3.82 -8.57
N TYR A 119 3.80 -2.84 -7.86
CA TYR A 119 3.35 -1.58 -8.47
C TYR A 119 4.52 -0.81 -9.09
N ALA A 120 5.68 -0.76 -8.42
CA ALA A 120 6.88 -0.12 -8.97
C ALA A 120 7.35 -0.78 -10.28
N LYS A 121 7.36 -2.13 -10.34
CA LYS A 121 7.67 -2.87 -11.57
C LYS A 121 6.68 -2.59 -12.70
N MET A 122 5.41 -2.40 -12.36
CA MET A 122 4.38 -2.04 -13.34
C MET A 122 4.61 -0.63 -13.88
N CYS A 123 4.88 0.35 -13.01
CA CYS A 123 5.27 1.69 -13.44
C CYS A 123 6.52 1.65 -14.33
N HIS A 124 7.48 0.76 -14.04
CA HIS A 124 8.66 0.56 -14.87
C HIS A 124 8.32 0.09 -16.29
N HIS A 125 7.35 -0.82 -16.45
CA HIS A 125 6.87 -1.24 -17.78
C HIS A 125 6.18 -0.09 -18.54
N LEU A 126 5.58 0.86 -17.83
CA LEU A 126 4.89 2.02 -18.41
C LEU A 126 5.83 3.17 -18.79
N LEU A 127 7.13 3.12 -18.45
CA LEU A 127 8.09 4.21 -18.73
C LEU A 127 8.18 4.59 -20.20
N GLY A 128 8.00 3.62 -21.11
CA GLY A 128 8.06 3.85 -22.55
C GLY A 128 6.83 4.56 -23.13
N LEU A 129 5.76 4.74 -22.35
CA LEU A 129 4.54 5.40 -22.82
C LEU A 129 4.75 6.91 -22.92
N ASN A 130 4.42 7.43 -24.09
CA ASN A 130 4.49 8.85 -24.43
C ASN A 130 3.17 9.28 -25.03
N VAL A 131 2.62 10.36 -24.49
CA VAL A 131 1.31 10.89 -24.88
C VAL A 131 1.48 12.30 -25.43
N ALA A 132 0.74 12.63 -26.49
CA ALA A 132 0.70 14.00 -27.01
C ALA A 132 -0.21 14.87 -26.13
N THR A 133 0.24 16.06 -25.79
CA THR A 133 -0.56 17.08 -25.13
C THR A 133 -1.32 17.92 -26.16
N GLU A 134 -2.32 18.66 -25.68
CA GLU A 134 -3.11 19.59 -26.50
C GLU A 134 -2.22 20.66 -27.16
N ASP A 135 -1.12 21.03 -26.50
CA ASP A 135 -0.11 21.98 -27.01
C ASP A 135 0.86 21.39 -28.06
N GLY A 136 0.64 20.14 -28.51
CA GLY A 136 1.49 19.47 -29.50
C GLY A 136 2.82 18.93 -28.95
N HIS A 137 3.11 19.14 -27.68
CA HIS A 137 4.27 18.55 -27.00
C HIS A 137 4.02 17.08 -26.62
N ARG A 138 5.09 16.29 -26.51
CA ARG A 138 5.00 14.93 -25.98
C ARG A 138 5.35 14.92 -24.50
N VAL A 139 4.45 14.39 -23.69
CA VAL A 139 4.66 14.13 -22.27
C VAL A 139 4.93 12.66 -22.06
N THR A 140 6.05 12.37 -21.40
CA THR A 140 6.47 11.00 -21.07
C THR A 140 5.86 10.57 -19.74
N PHE A 141 5.61 9.27 -19.57
CA PHE A 141 5.17 8.70 -18.30
C PHE A 141 6.10 9.10 -17.14
N GLN A 142 7.41 9.08 -17.35
CA GLN A 142 8.40 9.47 -16.34
C GLN A 142 8.20 10.91 -15.85
N LYS A 143 7.92 11.86 -16.76
CA LYS A 143 7.71 13.26 -16.38
C LYS A 143 6.43 13.44 -15.56
N VAL A 144 5.35 12.73 -15.90
CA VAL A 144 4.10 12.78 -15.13
C VAL A 144 4.27 12.10 -13.77
N LEU A 145 4.98 10.97 -13.73
CA LEU A 145 5.29 10.26 -12.48
C LEU A 145 6.08 11.15 -11.51
N LEU A 146 7.11 11.84 -11.99
CA LEU A 146 7.92 12.76 -11.18
C LEU A 146 7.07 13.90 -10.61
N ARG A 147 6.26 14.56 -11.46
CA ARG A 147 5.32 15.61 -11.01
C ARG A 147 4.31 15.08 -10.01
N HIS A 148 3.81 13.87 -10.22
CA HIS A 148 2.88 13.24 -9.29
C HIS A 148 3.55 12.97 -7.94
N CYS A 149 4.78 12.45 -7.92
CA CYS A 149 5.54 12.26 -6.68
C CYS A 149 5.74 13.60 -5.95
N GLN A 150 6.15 14.65 -6.66
CA GLN A 150 6.30 16.00 -6.09
C GLN A 150 4.98 16.51 -5.49
N SER A 151 3.87 16.37 -6.22
CA SER A 151 2.55 16.74 -5.72
C SER A 151 2.14 15.96 -4.48
N GLN A 152 2.49 14.67 -4.37
CA GLN A 152 2.22 13.88 -3.16
C GLN A 152 3.05 14.35 -1.94
N PHE A 153 4.16 15.06 -2.14
CA PHE A 153 4.93 15.68 -1.05
C PHE A 153 4.43 17.07 -0.69
N GLU A 154 4.10 17.90 -1.69
CA GLU A 154 3.63 19.27 -1.51
C GLU A 154 2.19 19.32 -1.00
N LYS A 155 1.37 18.35 -1.38
CA LYS A 155 0.06 18.17 -0.78
C LYS A 155 0.25 17.64 0.65
N ASN A 156 0.48 18.55 1.57
CA ASN A 156 0.02 18.43 2.93
C ASN A 156 -1.51 18.36 2.85
N HIS A 157 -2.07 17.18 2.56
CA HIS A 157 -3.52 16.90 2.48
C HIS A 157 -4.28 17.18 3.80
N ASN A 158 -3.63 17.86 4.73
CA ASN A 158 -3.95 17.89 6.13
C ASN A 158 -4.08 19.32 6.63
N GLU A 159 -3.48 20.34 6.00
CA GLU A 159 -3.56 21.69 6.57
C GLU A 159 -5.00 22.19 6.60
N GLU A 160 -5.75 22.10 5.51
CA GLU A 160 -7.13 22.60 5.48
C GLU A 160 -8.08 21.81 6.40
N GLU A 161 -8.03 20.47 6.39
CA GLU A 161 -8.91 19.65 7.23
C GLU A 161 -8.54 19.75 8.73
N MET A 162 -7.24 19.82 9.05
CA MET A 162 -6.78 20.03 10.44
C MET A 162 -7.07 21.45 10.91
N ILE A 163 -6.91 22.47 10.06
CA ILE A 163 -7.29 23.86 10.37
C ILE A 163 -8.80 23.92 10.64
N ASN A 164 -9.63 23.31 9.80
CA ASN A 164 -11.07 23.33 10.00
C ASN A 164 -11.50 22.60 11.28
N ILE A 165 -10.92 21.43 11.59
CA ILE A 165 -11.22 20.73 12.84
C ILE A 165 -10.74 21.54 14.06
N GLN A 166 -9.59 22.21 13.95
CA GLN A 166 -9.07 23.08 15.01
C GLN A 166 -9.94 24.33 15.22
N GLU A 167 -10.40 24.98 14.15
CA GLU A 167 -11.33 26.10 14.21
C GLU A 167 -12.67 25.70 14.85
N GLU A 168 -13.20 24.53 14.49
CA GLU A 168 -14.41 23.98 15.13
C GLU A 168 -14.19 23.65 16.62
N LEU A 169 -13.00 23.17 16.99
CA LEU A 169 -12.62 22.92 18.38
C LEU A 169 -12.54 24.22 19.19
N ASP A 170 -11.98 25.28 18.62
CA ASP A 170 -11.84 26.58 19.27
C ASP A 170 -13.19 27.32 19.38
N ALA A 171 -14.12 27.07 18.45
CA ALA A 171 -15.45 27.67 18.44
C ALA A 171 -16.49 26.97 19.35
N THR A 172 -16.21 25.75 19.82
CA THR A 172 -17.16 24.96 20.63
C THR A 172 -16.79 24.91 22.11
N GLU A 173 -17.68 25.37 22.98
CA GLU A 173 -17.54 25.22 24.43
C GLU A 173 -18.17 23.90 24.95
N ASN A 174 -18.81 23.13 24.06
CA ASN A 174 -19.51 21.91 24.44
C ASN A 174 -18.55 20.73 24.56
N VAL A 175 -18.32 20.28 25.79
CA VAL A 175 -17.42 19.15 26.14
C VAL A 175 -17.69 17.89 25.32
N SER A 176 -18.96 17.55 25.04
CA SER A 176 -19.30 16.35 24.24
C SER A 176 -18.83 16.48 22.79
N VAL A 177 -19.02 17.67 22.20
CA VAL A 177 -18.58 17.98 20.83
C VAL A 177 -17.06 18.10 20.76
N THR A 178 -16.42 18.66 21.78
CA THR A 178 -14.95 18.73 21.86
C THR A 178 -14.31 17.34 21.87
N VAL A 179 -14.90 16.38 22.59
CA VAL A 179 -14.40 15.00 22.62
C VAL A 179 -14.51 14.34 21.25
N THR A 180 -15.66 14.45 20.58
CA THR A 180 -15.86 13.84 19.25
C THR A 180 -14.98 14.47 18.18
N LEU A 181 -14.77 15.79 18.23
CA LEU A 181 -13.86 16.49 17.31
C LEU A 181 -12.41 16.10 17.54
N LYS A 182 -11.96 15.92 18.80
CA LYS A 182 -10.61 15.41 19.11
C LYS A 182 -10.40 13.98 18.63
N GLU A 183 -11.41 13.12 18.76
CA GLU A 183 -11.36 11.76 18.22
C GLU A 183 -11.29 11.75 16.69
N LYS A 184 -12.09 12.60 16.03
CA LYS A 184 -12.08 12.77 14.57
C LYS A 184 -10.72 13.30 14.09
N ASP A 185 -10.15 14.28 14.79
CA ASP A 185 -8.83 14.84 14.51
C ASP A 185 -7.74 13.76 14.60
N ALA A 186 -7.71 13.00 15.70
CA ALA A 186 -6.75 11.92 15.90
C ALA A 186 -6.86 10.84 14.82
N LEU A 187 -8.08 10.40 14.50
CA LEU A 187 -8.31 9.39 13.47
C LEU A 187 -7.89 9.89 12.07
N SER A 188 -8.14 11.18 11.78
CA SER A 188 -7.71 11.80 10.54
C SER A 188 -6.18 11.83 10.45
N ARG A 189 -5.49 12.30 11.49
CA ARG A 189 -4.03 12.30 11.57
C ARG A 189 -3.43 10.91 11.35
N ASP A 190 -3.95 9.89 12.02
CA ASP A 190 -3.51 8.51 11.87
C ASP A 190 -3.72 7.99 10.44
N PHE A 191 -4.87 8.28 9.83
CA PHE A 191 -5.16 7.90 8.45
C PHE A 191 -4.17 8.55 7.46
N HIS A 192 -3.93 9.86 7.60
CA HIS A 192 -3.00 10.59 6.76
C HIS A 192 -1.56 10.12 6.95
N HIS A 193 -1.15 9.84 8.20
CA HIS A 193 0.15 9.29 8.52
C HIS A 193 0.36 7.93 7.85
N HIS A 194 -0.58 6.99 8.03
CA HIS A 194 -0.53 5.68 7.40
C HIS A 194 -0.45 5.79 5.87
N ARG A 195 -1.23 6.71 5.27
CA ARG A 195 -1.19 6.99 3.84
C ARG A 195 0.18 7.50 3.39
N SER A 196 0.76 8.45 4.12
CA SER A 196 2.08 9.02 3.83
C SER A 196 3.18 7.95 3.86
N LEU A 197 3.13 7.03 4.84
CA LEU A 197 4.07 5.90 4.90
C LEU A 197 3.95 4.98 3.67
N GLY A 198 2.74 4.75 3.17
CA GLY A 198 2.51 3.99 1.94
C GLY A 198 3.14 4.63 0.71
N VAL A 199 2.94 5.94 0.57
CA VAL A 199 3.57 6.73 -0.50
C VAL A 199 5.09 6.61 -0.43
N MET A 200 5.68 6.76 0.76
CA MET A 200 7.13 6.68 0.95
C MET A 200 7.70 5.30 0.60
N LYS A 201 7.00 4.21 0.97
CA LYS A 201 7.39 2.85 0.59
C LYS A 201 7.37 2.66 -0.92
N LEU A 202 6.32 3.12 -1.60
CA LEU A 202 6.23 3.05 -3.07
C LEU A 202 7.37 3.85 -3.73
N ILE A 203 7.63 5.05 -3.23
CA ILE A 203 8.68 5.94 -3.76
C ILE A 203 10.06 5.32 -3.60
N GLY A 204 10.33 4.65 -2.47
CA GLY A 204 11.55 3.87 -2.29
C GLY A 204 11.73 2.77 -3.35
N GLU A 205 10.67 2.02 -3.65
CA GLU A 205 10.69 0.99 -4.70
C GLU A 205 10.86 1.59 -6.11
N LEU A 206 10.24 2.73 -6.39
CA LEU A 206 10.42 3.45 -7.66
C LEU A 206 11.87 3.96 -7.82
N PHE A 207 12.48 4.47 -6.76
CA PHE A 207 13.87 4.92 -6.76
C PHE A 207 14.85 3.76 -7.00
N LYS A 208 14.59 2.60 -6.39
CA LYS A 208 15.37 1.36 -6.62
C LYS A 208 15.40 0.96 -8.09
N LEU A 209 14.31 1.20 -8.83
CA LEU A 209 14.22 0.98 -10.28
C LEU A 209 14.74 2.16 -11.13
N LYS A 210 15.47 3.10 -10.51
CA LYS A 210 16.05 4.31 -11.13
C LYS A 210 15.02 5.19 -11.86
N MET A 211 13.79 5.20 -11.37
CA MET A 211 12.70 6.00 -11.95
C MET A 211 12.62 7.42 -11.37
N LEU A 212 13.22 7.64 -10.20
CA LEU A 212 13.19 8.90 -9.47
C LEU A 212 14.61 9.42 -9.23
N SER A 213 14.74 10.74 -9.03
CA SER A 213 16.02 11.37 -8.68
C SER A 213 16.28 11.30 -7.18
N ALA A 214 17.56 11.41 -6.79
CA ALA A 214 17.96 11.42 -5.38
C ALA A 214 17.33 12.57 -4.59
N ASN A 215 17.10 13.72 -5.21
CA ASN A 215 16.48 14.88 -4.57
C ASN A 215 15.13 14.53 -3.92
N ILE A 216 14.29 13.77 -4.63
CA ILE A 216 12.98 13.33 -4.11
C ILE A 216 13.16 12.46 -2.86
N MET A 217 14.20 11.61 -2.84
CA MET A 217 14.49 10.76 -1.69
C MET A 217 15.02 11.55 -0.49
N HIS A 218 15.84 12.57 -0.70
CA HIS A 218 16.27 13.47 0.37
C HIS A 218 15.07 14.14 1.05
N HIS A 219 14.06 14.56 0.27
CA HIS A 219 12.79 15.05 0.84
C HIS A 219 12.06 13.98 1.66
N CYS A 220 12.04 12.72 1.23
CA CYS A 220 11.44 11.62 2.00
C CYS A 220 12.16 11.43 3.35
N VAL A 221 13.49 11.43 3.35
CA VAL A 221 14.30 11.25 4.55
C VAL A 221 14.06 12.39 5.54
N VAL A 222 14.05 13.64 5.08
CA VAL A 222 13.76 14.80 5.93
C VAL A 222 12.35 14.73 6.51
N LYS A 223 11.34 14.35 5.70
CA LYS A 223 9.95 14.22 6.17
C LYS A 223 9.82 13.14 7.24
N LEU A 224 10.43 11.97 7.04
CA LEU A 224 10.42 10.87 8.00
C LEU A 224 11.17 11.18 9.29
N LEU A 225 12.26 11.95 9.23
CA LEU A 225 13.03 12.34 10.42
C LEU A 225 12.31 13.37 11.30
N LYS A 226 11.47 14.21 10.70
CA LYS A 226 10.71 15.25 11.41
C LYS A 226 9.39 14.76 12.01
N ASP A 227 8.95 13.58 11.61
CA ASP A 227 7.69 12.99 12.04
C ASP A 227 7.85 12.37 13.45
N GLU A 228 6.89 12.61 14.32
CA GLU A 228 6.95 12.21 15.74
C GLU A 228 6.64 10.71 15.95
N HIS A 229 6.05 10.04 14.95
CA HIS A 229 5.62 8.65 15.09
C HIS A 229 6.78 7.68 14.88
N GLU A 230 6.90 6.68 15.76
CA GLU A 230 7.95 5.65 15.64
C GLU A 230 7.85 4.84 14.33
N GLU A 231 6.65 4.70 13.75
CA GLU A 231 6.45 4.03 12.48
C GLU A 231 7.19 4.73 11.32
N SER A 232 7.32 6.07 11.37
CA SER A 232 8.13 6.85 10.44
C SER A 232 9.60 6.48 10.55
N LEU A 233 10.12 6.37 11.78
CA LEU A 233 11.51 5.98 12.01
C LEU A 233 11.76 4.54 11.56
N GLU A 234 10.83 3.61 11.78
CA GLU A 234 10.93 2.26 11.22
C GLU A 234 10.93 2.27 9.69
N CYS A 235 10.06 3.07 9.06
CA CYS A 235 9.99 3.24 7.62
C CYS A 235 11.31 3.79 7.06
N LEU A 236 11.87 4.81 7.72
CA LEU A 236 13.18 5.37 7.39
C LEU A 236 14.27 4.31 7.45
N CYS A 237 14.33 3.50 8.51
CA CYS A 237 15.32 2.43 8.63
C CYS A 237 15.23 1.45 7.46
N LYS A 238 14.03 0.99 7.11
CA LYS A 238 13.78 0.05 6.01
C LYS A 238 14.16 0.67 4.66
N LEU A 239 13.78 1.94 4.45
CA LEU A 239 14.11 2.70 3.25
C LEU A 239 15.63 2.84 3.10
N MET A 240 16.32 3.39 4.11
CA MET A 240 17.77 3.61 4.08
C MET A 240 18.57 2.31 3.97
N SER A 241 18.09 1.21 4.52
CA SER A 241 18.72 -0.10 4.34
C SER A 241 18.71 -0.55 2.87
N THR A 242 17.70 -0.11 2.10
CA THR A 242 17.54 -0.49 0.69
C THR A 242 18.25 0.47 -0.26
N ILE A 243 18.09 1.78 -0.03
CA ILE A 243 18.52 2.83 -0.98
C ILE A 243 19.67 3.69 -0.45
N GLY A 244 20.10 3.52 0.80
CA GLY A 244 21.06 4.41 1.45
C GLY A 244 22.41 4.46 0.74
N LYS A 245 22.88 3.33 0.20
CA LYS A 245 24.10 3.27 -0.62
C LYS A 245 24.00 4.14 -1.88
N ASP A 246 22.85 4.13 -2.53
CA ASP A 246 22.61 4.92 -3.75
C ASP A 246 22.44 6.42 -3.44
N LEU A 247 22.06 6.77 -2.22
CA LEU A 247 21.90 8.16 -1.77
C LEU A 247 23.20 8.76 -1.20
N ASP A 248 24.05 7.96 -0.56
CA ASP A 248 25.30 8.39 0.09
C ASP A 248 26.44 8.59 -0.93
N THR A 249 26.19 9.50 -1.88
CA THR A 249 27.16 9.92 -2.88
C THR A 249 28.10 11.00 -2.31
N PRO A 250 29.31 11.19 -2.88
CA PRO A 250 30.22 12.24 -2.41
C PRO A 250 29.61 13.65 -2.39
N SER A 251 28.71 13.95 -3.34
CA SER A 251 27.98 15.22 -3.40
C SER A 251 26.91 15.36 -2.32
N ALA A 252 26.27 14.27 -1.91
CA ALA A 252 25.20 14.26 -0.90
C ALA A 252 25.72 13.98 0.52
N LYS A 253 27.02 13.75 0.68
CA LYS A 253 27.66 13.46 1.97
C LYS A 253 27.29 14.47 3.08
N PRO A 254 27.30 15.80 2.84
CA PRO A 254 26.93 16.76 3.89
C PRO A 254 25.49 16.57 4.41
N ASP A 255 24.54 16.32 3.51
CA ASP A 255 23.13 16.06 3.88
C ASP A 255 23.01 14.77 4.67
N MET A 256 23.70 13.71 4.22
CA MET A 256 23.72 12.42 4.90
C MET A 256 24.35 12.53 6.30
N ASP A 257 25.42 13.30 6.46
CA ASP A 257 26.04 13.55 7.76
C ASP A 257 25.07 14.30 8.69
N HIS A 258 24.29 15.25 8.16
CA HIS A 258 23.24 15.93 8.91
C HIS A 258 22.13 14.97 9.37
N TYR A 259 21.65 14.09 8.49
CA TYR A 259 20.64 13.10 8.84
C TYR A 259 21.09 12.18 9.97
N PHE A 260 22.32 11.67 9.88
CA PHE A 260 22.86 10.74 10.89
C PHE A 260 23.19 11.45 12.21
N ALA A 261 23.55 12.74 12.18
CA ALA A 261 23.65 13.54 13.39
C ALA A 261 22.28 13.70 14.08
N TYR A 262 21.23 13.95 13.29
CA TYR A 262 19.86 14.05 13.81
C TYR A 262 19.36 12.71 14.38
N ILE A 263 19.64 11.59 13.71
CA ILE A 263 19.34 10.24 14.22
C ILE A 263 20.03 10.00 15.57
N ASN A 264 21.31 10.39 15.72
CA ASN A 264 22.01 10.27 17.00
C ASN A 264 21.35 11.10 18.11
N LYS A 265 20.87 12.30 17.79
CA LYS A 265 20.13 13.14 18.74
C LYS A 265 18.85 12.44 19.22
N ILE A 266 18.04 11.88 18.32
CA ILE A 266 16.83 11.11 18.67
C ILE A 266 17.15 9.94 19.61
N ILE A 267 18.25 9.21 19.34
CA ILE A 267 18.67 8.08 20.19
C ILE A 267 19.05 8.56 21.60
N GLN A 268 19.73 9.69 21.71
CA GLN A 268 20.20 10.26 22.98
C GLN A 268 19.06 10.81 23.84
N GLU A 269 18.02 11.39 23.22
CA GLU A 269 16.84 11.91 23.90
C GLU A 269 16.01 10.80 24.57
N LYS A 270 16.15 9.54 24.10
CA LYS A 270 15.47 8.35 24.66
C LYS A 270 13.94 8.48 24.77
N THR A 271 13.34 9.30 23.91
CA THR A 271 11.89 9.47 23.77
C THR A 271 11.23 8.32 23.03
N THR A 272 12.00 7.57 22.24
CA THR A 272 11.54 6.43 21.43
C THR A 272 11.81 5.09 22.11
N SER A 273 11.02 4.08 21.72
CA SER A 273 11.13 2.72 22.22
C SER A 273 12.52 2.14 22.00
N THR A 274 12.88 1.20 22.87
CA THR A 274 14.17 0.50 22.78
C THR A 274 14.36 -0.20 21.43
N ARG A 275 13.28 -0.77 20.86
CA ARG A 275 13.30 -1.41 19.54
C ARG A 275 13.68 -0.40 18.45
N THR A 276 13.01 0.74 18.39
CA THR A 276 13.27 1.78 17.39
C THR A 276 14.68 2.33 17.52
N ARG A 277 15.15 2.57 18.76
CA ARG A 277 16.54 2.98 19.01
C ARG A 277 17.56 1.96 18.51
N PHE A 278 17.32 0.66 18.68
CA PHE A 278 18.20 -0.38 18.12
C PHE A 278 18.19 -0.38 16.58
N MET A 279 17.03 -0.19 15.94
CA MET A 279 16.96 -0.07 14.47
C MET A 279 17.76 1.14 13.96
N LEU A 280 17.70 2.27 14.66
CA LEU A 280 18.47 3.47 14.31
C LEU A 280 19.99 3.25 14.51
N LEU A 281 20.38 2.56 15.59
CA LEU A 281 21.79 2.19 15.84
C LEU A 281 22.30 1.25 14.74
N ASP A 282 21.52 0.24 14.35
CA ASP A 282 21.86 -0.66 13.25
C ASP A 282 22.04 0.09 11.92
N MET A 283 21.24 1.11 11.66
CA MET A 283 21.39 1.97 10.49
C MET A 283 22.69 2.79 10.52
N ILE A 284 23.04 3.37 11.69
CA ILE A 284 24.33 4.07 11.89
C ILE A 284 25.49 3.12 11.61
N ASP A 285 25.43 1.91 12.14
CA ASP A 285 26.45 0.89 11.94
C ASP A 285 26.54 0.46 10.47
N LEU A 286 25.40 0.30 9.78
CA LEU A 286 25.34 -0.04 8.36
C LEU A 286 26.06 1.01 7.51
N ARG A 287 25.83 2.30 7.79
CA ARG A 287 26.51 3.40 7.08
C ARG A 287 28.01 3.41 7.39
N LYS A 288 28.41 3.25 8.66
CA LYS A 288 29.82 3.15 9.06
C LYS A 288 30.53 1.97 8.38
N ASN A 289 29.81 0.89 8.10
CA ASN A 289 30.29 -0.25 7.34
C ASN A 289 30.12 -0.09 5.82
N ASN A 290 30.10 1.14 5.30
CA ASN A 290 29.97 1.45 3.87
C ASN A 290 28.77 0.78 3.19
N TRP A 291 27.63 0.70 3.89
CA TRP A 291 26.39 0.09 3.41
C TRP A 291 26.50 -1.40 3.07
N VAL A 292 27.44 -2.10 3.68
CA VAL A 292 27.57 -3.55 3.58
C VAL A 292 26.83 -4.20 4.76
N PRO A 293 25.75 -4.97 4.53
CA PRO A 293 25.05 -5.68 5.60
C PRO A 293 25.99 -6.65 6.33
N ARG A 294 25.89 -6.71 7.67
CA ARG A 294 26.69 -7.64 8.50
C ARG A 294 26.22 -9.10 8.38
N ARG A 295 25.00 -9.32 7.91
CA ARG A 295 24.37 -10.63 7.71
C ARG A 295 23.75 -10.60 6.32
N ASP A 296 23.99 -11.64 5.51
CA ASP A 296 23.21 -11.84 4.30
C ASP A 296 21.74 -12.02 4.70
N GLU A 297 20.81 -11.41 3.97
CA GLU A 297 19.38 -11.72 4.13
C GLU A 297 19.19 -13.21 3.82
N GLU A 298 19.20 -14.05 4.86
CA GLU A 298 18.73 -15.43 4.77
C GLU A 298 17.20 -15.41 4.59
N GLY A 299 16.75 -14.99 3.41
CA GLY A 299 15.38 -15.17 2.98
C GLY A 299 15.01 -16.66 2.98
N PRO A 300 13.71 -17.00 2.99
CA PRO A 300 13.26 -18.39 2.97
C PRO A 300 13.84 -19.11 1.75
N LYS A 301 14.83 -19.97 2.00
CA LYS A 301 15.46 -20.81 0.98
C LYS A 301 14.38 -21.72 0.41
N VAL A 302 14.18 -21.68 -0.91
CA VAL A 302 13.30 -22.61 -1.62
C VAL A 302 13.71 -24.03 -1.24
N ILE A 303 12.77 -24.93 -0.90
CA ILE A 303 13.03 -26.34 -0.52
C ILE A 303 14.00 -27.04 -1.51
N ARG A 304 14.04 -26.60 -2.78
CA ARG A 304 14.99 -27.10 -3.79
C ARG A 304 16.47 -26.79 -3.46
N GLN A 305 16.77 -25.68 -2.80
CA GLN A 305 18.14 -25.31 -2.41
C GLN A 305 18.63 -26.05 -1.15
N LEU A 306 17.71 -26.54 -0.30
CA LEU A 306 18.05 -27.38 0.85
C LEU A 306 18.47 -28.79 0.42
N HIS A 307 17.82 -29.36 -0.61
CA HIS A 307 18.17 -30.68 -1.13
C HIS A 307 19.51 -30.72 -1.90
N LEU A 308 19.98 -29.60 -2.45
CA LEU A 308 21.26 -29.53 -3.14
C LEU A 308 22.44 -29.46 -2.17
N LYS A 309 22.27 -28.84 -0.99
CA LYS A 309 23.31 -28.75 0.04
C LYS A 309 23.45 -30.02 0.89
N ALA A 310 22.44 -30.88 0.92
CA ALA A 310 22.47 -32.17 1.62
C ALA A 310 23.12 -33.31 0.81
N LYS A 311 23.66 -33.02 -0.38
CA LYS A 311 24.38 -33.99 -1.24
C LYS A 311 25.88 -33.67 -1.40
N LEU A 312 26.42 -32.77 -0.57
CA LEU A 312 27.85 -32.56 -0.38
C LEU A 312 28.26 -33.05 1.00
#